data_AF-A0A8J7AGG5-F1
#
_entry.id   AF-A0A8J7AGG5-F1
#
_cell.length_a   1.000
_cell.length_b   1.000
_cell.length_c   1.000
_cell.angle_alpha   90.00
_cell.angle_beta   90.00
_cell.angle_gamma   90.00
#
_symmetry.space_group_name_H-M   'P 1'
#
loop_
_entity.id
_entity.type
_entity.pdbx_description
1 polymer ?
#
loop_
_entity_poly.entity_id
_entity_poly.type
_entity_poly.pdbx_seq_one_letter_code
_entity_poly.pdbx_strand_id
1 'polypeptide(L)'
;MEFLTAIEVEVELVINHSRHLRNIVVKRLELPDLSFRVTPDSRIGGCAIEVLDIPPRASHPDGSPRYDLLNFRLRTKLDSYHFQRGQKVLVDRIFVVCDTFTTKTN
;
A
#
# COMPACT_ATOMS: atom_id res chain seq x y z
N MET A 1 19.63 -8.17 -3.21
CA MET A 1 18.41 -7.45 -3.58
C MET A 1 17.56 -8.40 -4.38
N GLU A 2 16.37 -8.71 -3.90
CA GLU A 2 15.42 -9.56 -4.61
C GLU A 2 14.33 -8.69 -5.21
N PHE A 3 13.89 -9.07 -6.41
CA PHE A 3 12.86 -8.35 -7.13
C PHE A 3 11.58 -9.18 -7.06
N LEU A 4 10.67 -8.81 -6.15
CA LEU A 4 9.31 -9.33 -6.20
C LEU A 4 8.53 -8.50 -7.22
N THR A 5 7.98 -9.18 -8.20
CA THR A 5 7.27 -8.53 -9.30
C THR A 5 5.91 -7.97 -8.86
N ALA A 6 5.31 -8.51 -7.79
CA ALA A 6 4.05 -8.01 -7.23
C ALA A 6 3.81 -8.45 -5.77
N ILE A 7 2.91 -7.76 -5.06
CA ILE A 7 2.31 -8.16 -3.79
C ILE A 7 0.78 -8.04 -3.85
N GLU A 8 0.06 -8.92 -3.15
CA GLU A 8 -1.38 -8.79 -2.97
C GLU A 8 -1.70 -7.93 -1.74
N VAL A 9 -2.65 -7.01 -1.92
CA VAL A 9 -3.15 -6.12 -0.87
C VAL A 9 -4.67 -6.08 -0.89
N GLU A 10 -5.28 -5.76 0.24
CA GLU A 10 -6.71 -5.55 0.38
C GLU A 10 -7.01 -4.06 0.56
N VAL A 11 -7.94 -3.52 -0.22
CA VAL A 11 -8.34 -2.12 -0.11
C VAL A 11 -9.13 -1.90 1.17
N GLU A 12 -8.66 -1.00 2.02
CA GLU A 12 -9.27 -0.75 3.33
C GLU A 12 -10.07 0.55 3.37
N LEU A 13 -9.54 1.60 2.74
CA LEU A 13 -10.19 2.90 2.73
C LEU A 13 -9.88 3.65 1.43
N VAL A 14 -10.92 4.02 0.70
CA VAL A 14 -10.84 4.95 -0.43
C VAL A 14 -11.26 6.33 0.09
N ILE A 15 -10.29 7.23 0.28
CA ILE A 15 -10.57 8.57 0.83
C ILE A 15 -10.92 9.50 -0.33
N ASN A 16 -12.19 9.50 -0.71
CA ASN A 16 -12.73 10.40 -1.73
C ASN A 16 -13.31 11.65 -1.04
N HIS A 17 -12.46 12.53 -0.52
CA HIS A 17 -12.95 13.78 0.06
C HIS A 17 -13.56 14.70 -1.01
N SER A 18 -14.47 15.56 -0.57
CA SER A 18 -15.15 16.61 -1.36
C SER A 18 -14.21 17.58 -2.09
N ARG A 19 -12.91 17.57 -1.77
CA ARG A 19 -11.85 18.20 -2.55
C ARG A 19 -10.88 17.14 -3.05
N HIS A 20 -10.99 16.80 -4.34
CA HIS A 20 -9.95 16.28 -5.26
C HIS A 20 -8.84 15.33 -4.78
N LEU A 21 -8.95 14.68 -3.62
CA LEU A 21 -7.93 13.77 -3.11
C LEU A 21 -8.05 12.41 -3.78
N ARG A 22 -6.90 11.79 -4.02
CA ARG A 22 -6.74 10.54 -4.78
C ARG A 22 -6.12 9.44 -3.91
N ASN A 23 -6.31 9.54 -2.59
CA ASN A 23 -5.61 8.69 -1.64
C ASN A 23 -6.38 7.38 -1.42
N ILE A 24 -5.66 6.27 -1.51
CA ILE A 24 -6.14 4.93 -1.23
C ILE A 24 -5.24 4.31 -0.16
N VAL A 25 -5.88 3.71 0.83
CA VAL A 25 -5.20 3.01 1.91
C VAL A 25 -5.52 1.52 1.80
N VAL A 26 -4.49 0.69 1.89
CA VAL A 26 -4.60 -0.75 1.69
C VAL A 26 -3.87 -1.51 2.79
N LYS A 27 -4.40 -2.68 3.14
CA LYS A 27 -3.77 -3.62 4.08
C LYS A 27 -2.97 -4.65 3.31
N ARG A 28 -1.78 -4.94 3.80
CA ARG A 28 -0.95 -6.03 3.26
C ARG A 28 -1.47 -7.36 3.78
N LEU A 29 -1.64 -8.34 2.89
CA LEU A 29 -2.25 -9.63 3.27
C LEU A 29 -1.25 -10.64 3.85
N GLU A 30 -0.04 -10.81 3.29
CA GLU A 30 0.73 -12.05 3.58
C GLU A 30 2.26 -11.93 3.72
N LEU A 31 2.84 -10.78 4.09
CA LEU A 31 4.30 -10.70 4.25
C LEU A 31 4.69 -9.80 5.44
N PRO A 32 4.84 -10.36 6.66
CA PRO A 32 5.20 -9.57 7.84
C PRO A 32 6.62 -8.98 7.83
N ASP A 33 7.55 -9.51 7.01
CA ASP A 33 8.99 -9.17 7.14
C ASP A 33 9.63 -8.58 5.86
N LEU A 34 8.83 -8.20 4.86
CA LEU A 34 9.38 -7.61 3.64
C LEU A 34 9.18 -6.10 3.62
N SER A 35 10.26 -5.34 3.81
CA SER A 35 10.28 -3.93 3.41
C SER A 35 10.18 -3.86 1.88
N PHE A 36 9.36 -2.97 1.33
CA PHE A 36 9.32 -2.76 -0.12
C PHE A 36 9.27 -1.27 -0.44
N ARG A 37 9.81 -0.94 -1.62
CA ARG A 37 9.88 0.40 -2.17
C ARG A 37 9.15 0.42 -3.50
N VAL A 38 8.23 1.36 -3.63
CA VAL A 38 7.47 1.59 -4.86
C VAL A 38 8.30 2.43 -5.82
N THR A 39 8.22 2.08 -7.09
CA THR A 39 8.88 2.79 -8.19
C THR A 39 7.91 3.72 -8.90
N PRO A 40 8.41 4.65 -9.74
CA PRO A 40 7.56 5.53 -10.54
C PRO A 40 6.63 4.79 -11.52
N ASP A 41 6.89 3.52 -11.81
CA ASP A 41 6.10 2.66 -12.70
C ASP A 41 5.20 1.65 -11.97
N SER A 42 5.18 1.65 -10.63
CA SER A 42 4.29 0.79 -9.87
C SER A 42 2.82 1.11 -10.07
N ARG A 43 1.99 0.07 -10.01
CA ARG A 43 0.55 0.17 -10.20
C ARG A 43 -0.16 -0.63 -9.13
N ILE A 44 -1.37 -0.20 -8.77
CA ILE A 44 -2.29 -0.97 -7.94
C ILE A 44 -3.55 -1.27 -8.73
N GLY A 45 -3.95 -2.53 -8.84
CA GLY A 45 -5.11 -2.92 -9.68
C GLY A 45 -5.03 -2.39 -11.12
N GLY A 46 -3.81 -2.22 -11.67
CA GLY A 46 -3.57 -1.64 -13.00
C GLY A 46 -3.50 -0.09 -13.05
N CYS A 47 -3.90 0.61 -11.98
CA CYS A 47 -3.85 2.07 -11.89
C CYS A 47 -2.49 2.56 -11.39
N ALA A 48 -1.92 3.58 -12.04
CA ALA A 48 -0.63 4.13 -11.65
C ALA A 48 -0.71 4.86 -10.30
N ILE A 49 0.30 4.63 -9.45
CA ILE A 49 0.35 5.17 -8.09
C ILE A 49 1.62 5.96 -7.80
N GLU A 50 1.55 6.73 -6.72
CA GLU A 50 2.66 7.33 -6.02
C GLU A 50 2.61 6.91 -4.55
N VAL A 51 3.76 6.62 -3.93
CA VAL A 51 3.83 6.44 -2.48
C VAL A 51 3.72 7.78 -1.78
N LEU A 52 2.96 7.77 -0.70
CA LEU A 52 3.01 8.83 0.29
C LEU A 52 3.85 8.33 1.46
N ASP A 53 4.96 9.00 1.76
CA ASP A 53 5.79 8.75 2.96
C ASP A 53 5.10 9.23 4.25
N ILE A 54 3.77 9.26 4.25
CA ILE A 54 2.93 9.72 5.34
C ILE A 54 2.07 8.52 5.77
N PRO A 55 2.14 8.11 7.05
CA PRO A 55 1.29 7.04 7.55
C PRO A 55 -0.18 7.37 7.30
N PRO A 56 -1.01 6.37 6.99
CA PRO A 56 -2.42 6.60 6.73
C PRO A 56 -3.05 7.26 7.95
N ARG A 57 -3.95 8.23 7.72
CA ARG A 57 -4.73 8.89 8.78
C ARG A 57 -5.79 7.97 9.41
N ALA A 58 -5.65 6.68 9.24
CA ALA A 58 -6.53 5.67 9.80
C ALA A 58 -5.99 5.27 11.17
N SER A 59 -6.86 5.32 12.17
CA SER A 59 -6.60 4.78 13.50
C SER A 59 -7.41 3.50 13.71
N HIS A 60 -6.89 2.61 14.55
CA HIS A 60 -7.70 1.56 15.16
C HIS A 60 -8.84 2.20 15.99
N PRO A 61 -9.89 1.42 16.35
CA PRO A 61 -10.96 1.91 17.21
C PRO A 61 -10.50 2.48 18.55
N ASP A 62 -9.32 2.08 19.03
CA ASP A 62 -8.68 2.58 20.25
C ASP A 62 -7.91 3.90 20.06
N GLY A 63 -7.89 4.45 18.85
CA GLY A 63 -7.21 5.71 18.50
C GLY A 63 -5.74 5.56 18.08
N SER A 64 -5.13 4.38 18.23
CA SER A 64 -3.75 4.14 17.82
C SER A 64 -3.58 4.18 16.28
N PRO A 65 -2.45 4.66 15.73
CA PRO A 65 -2.24 4.70 14.28
C PRO A 65 -2.15 3.31 13.66
N ARG A 66 -2.77 3.10 12.49
CA ARG A 66 -2.67 1.86 11.72
C ARG A 66 -1.39 1.81 10.88
N TYR A 67 -0.31 1.33 11.49
CA TYR A 67 0.97 1.08 10.80
C TYR A 67 0.95 -0.16 9.90
N ASP A 68 -0.06 -1.01 10.03
CA ASP A 68 -0.30 -2.17 9.15
C ASP A 68 -0.85 -1.80 7.77
N LEU A 69 -1.20 -0.52 7.59
CA LEU A 69 -1.76 0.05 6.39
C LEU A 69 -0.73 0.83 5.58
N LEU A 70 -0.85 0.71 4.26
CA LEU A 70 -0.03 1.39 3.27
C LEU A 70 -0.86 2.51 2.63
N ASN A 71 -0.25 3.68 2.44
CA ASN A 71 -0.91 4.86 1.90
C ASN A 71 -0.37 5.19 0.51
N PHE A 72 -1.24 5.14 -0.49
CA PHE A 72 -0.91 5.43 -1.88
C PHE A 72 -1.76 6.58 -2.40
N ARG A 73 -1.22 7.32 -3.37
CA ARG A 73 -1.95 8.30 -4.15
C ARG A 73 -2.09 7.81 -5.58
N LEU A 74 -3.33 7.68 -6.05
CA LEU A 74 -3.62 7.41 -7.45
C LEU A 74 -3.26 8.62 -8.30
N ARG A 75 -2.69 8.37 -9.47
CA ARG A 75 -2.31 9.46 -10.38
C ARG A 75 -3.50 10.17 -10.98
N THR A 76 -4.61 9.50 -11.24
CA THR A 76 -5.83 10.15 -11.72
C THR A 76 -6.96 10.02 -10.71
N LYS A 77 -7.88 10.99 -10.72
CA LYS A 77 -9.06 10.93 -9.85
C LYS A 77 -10.03 9.85 -10.31
N LEU A 78 -10.12 9.62 -11.62
CA LEU A 78 -11.05 8.64 -12.19
C LEU A 78 -10.69 7.22 -11.74
N ASP A 79 -9.40 6.94 -11.54
CA ASP A 79 -8.93 5.65 -11.04
C ASP A 79 -9.57 5.27 -9.69
N SER A 80 -9.93 6.23 -8.83
CA SER A 80 -10.48 5.91 -7.50
C SER A 80 -11.86 5.25 -7.56
N TYR A 81 -12.61 5.44 -8.65
CA TYR A 81 -13.91 4.80 -8.86
C TYR A 81 -13.79 3.30 -9.22
N HIS A 82 -12.58 2.83 -9.57
CA HIS A 82 -12.34 1.41 -9.85
C HIS A 82 -12.10 0.58 -8.59
N PHE A 83 -12.02 1.21 -7.42
CA PHE A 83 -11.72 0.53 -6.16
C PHE A 83 -12.92 0.51 -5.21
N GLN A 84 -13.10 -0.64 -4.56
CA GLN A 84 -14.09 -0.85 -3.50
C GLN A 84 -13.41 -1.29 -2.21
N ARG A 85 -14.00 -0.95 -1.06
CA ARG A 85 -13.51 -1.42 0.25
C ARG A 85 -13.65 -2.95 0.35
N GLY A 86 -12.63 -3.62 0.88
CA GLY A 86 -12.49 -5.07 0.96
C GLY A 86 -12.03 -5.73 -0.35
N GLN A 87 -11.85 -4.96 -1.42
CA GLN A 87 -11.39 -5.51 -2.70
C GLN A 87 -9.92 -5.92 -2.60
N LYS A 88 -9.61 -7.15 -3.03
CA LYS A 88 -8.23 -7.60 -3.21
C LYS A 88 -7.69 -7.11 -4.55
N VAL A 89 -6.50 -6.52 -4.52
CA VAL A 89 -5.81 -5.99 -5.71
C VAL A 89 -4.33 -6.28 -5.62
N LEU A 90 -3.68 -6.37 -6.79
CA LEU A 90 -2.24 -6.53 -6.87
C LEU A 90 -1.56 -5.16 -6.94
N VAL A 91 -0.47 -5.01 -6.20
CA VAL A 91 0.52 -3.96 -6.42
C VAL A 91 1.67 -4.56 -7.20
N ASP A 92 1.91 -4.10 -8.44
CA ASP A 92 2.97 -4.60 -9.31
C ASP A 92 4.19 -3.67 -9.33
N ARG A 93 5.32 -4.20 -9.84
CA ARG A 93 6.57 -3.46 -10.06
C ARG A 93 7.07 -2.75 -8.80
N ILE A 94 7.39 -3.52 -7.76
CA ILE A 94 7.97 -2.99 -6.52
C ILE A 94 9.39 -3.52 -6.33
N PHE A 95 10.26 -2.72 -5.73
CA PHE A 95 11.53 -3.23 -5.23
C PHE A 95 11.31 -3.78 -3.83
N VAL A 96 11.81 -4.99 -3.56
CA VAL A 96 11.80 -5.54 -2.21
C VAL A 96 13.17 -5.40 -1.58
N VAL A 97 13.15 -4.89 -0.36
CA VAL A 97 14.29 -4.87 0.55
C VAL A 97 14.05 -5.99 1.55
N CYS A 98 14.67 -7.14 1.29
CA CYS A 98 14.73 -8.19 2.30
C CYS A 98 15.71 -7.73 3.37
N ASP A 99 15.19 -7.20 4.47
CA ASP A 99 15.97 -7.06 5.70
C ASP A 99 16.03 -8.46 6.31
N THR A 100 17.07 -9.23 5.97
CA THR A 100 17.37 -10.45 6.71
C THR A 100 17.70 -10.05 8.14
N PHE A 101 16.72 -10.14 9.05
CA PHE A 101 17.02 -10.32 10.45
C PHE A 101 17.73 -11.66 10.57
N THR A 102 19.07 -11.65 10.53
CA THR A 102 19.85 -12.73 11.13
C THR A 102 19.43 -12.77 12.59
N THR A 103 18.51 -13.67 12.94
CA THR A 103 18.40 -14.21 14.28
C THR A 103 19.76 -14.82 14.60
N LYS A 104 20.64 -14.02 15.20
CA LYS A 104 21.76 -14.56 15.97
C LYS A 104 21.15 -15.32 17.12
N THR A 105 20.94 -16.61 16.90
CA THR A 105 20.78 -17.60 17.97
C THR A 105 22.11 -17.65 18.71
N ASN A 106 22.13 -17.15 19.94
CA ASN A 106 23.14 -17.50 20.93
C ASN A 106 22.69 -18.76 21.65
#